data_AF-A0A847S0G9-F1
#
_entry.id   AF-A0A847S0G9-F1
#
_cell.length_a   1.000
_cell.length_b   1.000
_cell.length_c   1.000
_cell.angle_alpha   90.00
_cell.angle_beta   90.00
_cell.angle_gamma   90.00
#
_symmetry.space_group_name_H-M   'P 1'
#
loop_
_entity.id
_entity.type
_entity.pdbx_description
1 polymer ?
#
loop_
_entity_poly.entity_id
_entity_poly.type
_entity_poly.pdbx_seq_one_letter_code
_entity_poly.pdbx_strand_id
1 'polypeptide(L)'
;MEKEQYFDIEAPIIPGVSLGGIQQGMEVKGLEKMFRTDQYFARDKKISLVTTPSLRYIEYWYMGGIIRLKVDIYDGRIANIIATKGYQGTVNGVLRVGMTVREVLQVDAGFSCYSPPGGLMSPNFLGICLYFTPNFDAETDSLSDYMDHKILGIGLINEFNAEGDDVYVMLYGLNHPRFNG
;
A
#
# COMPACT_ATOMS: atom_id res chain seq x y z
N MET A 1 -9.47 -13.16 28.61
CA MET A 1 -9.14 -11.93 27.85
C MET A 1 -9.03 -12.34 26.39
N GLU A 2 -10.08 -12.12 25.62
CA GLU A 2 -10.03 -12.31 24.17
C GLU A 2 -9.03 -11.28 23.62
N LYS A 3 -8.09 -11.76 22.81
CA LYS A 3 -7.28 -10.86 21.97
C LYS A 3 -8.28 -10.15 21.06
N GLU A 4 -8.49 -8.85 21.24
CA GLU A 4 -9.02 -8.02 20.16
C GLU A 4 -8.05 -8.14 19.00
N GLN A 5 -8.35 -9.05 18.07
CA GLN A 5 -7.53 -9.31 16.91
C GLN A 5 -7.91 -8.25 15.88
N TYR A 6 -7.33 -7.06 16.03
CA TYR A 6 -7.54 -5.93 15.11
C TYR A 6 -7.02 -6.21 13.70
N PHE A 7 -6.21 -7.25 13.53
CA PHE A 7 -5.51 -7.53 12.29
C PHE A 7 -5.44 -9.02 11.95
N ASP A 8 -5.73 -9.33 10.69
CA ASP A 8 -5.68 -10.68 10.12
C ASP A 8 -4.72 -10.70 8.91
N ILE A 9 -3.60 -11.44 9.04
CA ILE A 9 -2.60 -11.56 7.97
C ILE A 9 -3.09 -12.42 6.79
N GLU A 10 -4.15 -13.21 6.98
CA GLU A 10 -4.72 -14.10 5.97
C GLU A 10 -5.89 -13.44 5.22
N ALA A 11 -6.45 -12.35 5.76
CA ALA A 11 -7.57 -11.65 5.15
C ALA A 11 -7.20 -11.12 3.75
N PRO A 12 -8.13 -11.19 2.78
CA PRO A 12 -7.90 -10.66 1.45
C PRO A 12 -7.64 -9.15 1.48
N ILE A 13 -6.89 -8.67 0.49
CA ILE A 13 -6.71 -7.24 0.23
C ILE A 13 -7.87 -6.81 -0.66
N ILE A 14 -8.70 -5.90 -0.17
CA ILE A 14 -9.85 -5.36 -0.90
C ILE A 14 -9.45 -3.98 -1.46
N PRO A 15 -9.26 -3.85 -2.79
CA PRO A 15 -8.81 -2.60 -3.41
C PRO A 15 -9.66 -1.40 -3.01
N GLY A 16 -9.01 -0.32 -2.58
CA GLY A 16 -9.66 0.93 -2.14
C GLY A 16 -10.52 0.82 -0.88
N VAL A 17 -10.51 -0.32 -0.18
CA VAL A 17 -11.37 -0.56 0.99
C VAL A 17 -10.54 -0.95 2.21
N SER A 18 -9.90 -2.12 2.21
CA SER A 18 -9.26 -2.64 3.43
C SER A 18 -8.16 -3.65 3.18
N LEU A 19 -7.23 -3.71 4.15
CA LEU A 19 -6.12 -4.65 4.19
C LEU A 19 -5.97 -5.15 5.62
N GLY A 20 -6.07 -6.47 5.79
CA GLY A 20 -5.97 -7.15 7.08
C GLY A 20 -6.94 -6.67 8.15
N GLY A 21 -8.11 -6.16 7.75
CA GLY A 21 -9.11 -5.60 8.65
C GLY A 21 -8.97 -4.09 8.93
N ILE A 22 -7.91 -3.44 8.44
CA ILE A 22 -7.75 -1.99 8.53
C ILE A 22 -8.35 -1.33 7.29
N GLN A 23 -9.24 -0.35 7.49
CA GLN A 23 -9.88 0.38 6.41
C GLN A 23 -9.06 1.59 5.98
N GLN A 24 -8.97 1.81 4.68
CA GLN A 24 -8.36 3.02 4.14
C GLN A 24 -9.23 4.25 4.48
N GLY A 25 -8.60 5.38 4.79
CA GLY A 25 -9.29 6.63 5.13
C GLY A 25 -9.89 6.71 6.54
N MET A 26 -9.84 5.63 7.34
CA MET A 26 -10.27 5.69 8.75
C MET A 26 -9.31 6.52 9.61
N GLU A 27 -9.81 7.08 10.70
CA GLU A 27 -8.97 7.81 11.68
C GLU A 27 -8.07 6.86 12.46
N VAL A 28 -6.80 7.25 12.65
CA VAL A 28 -5.79 6.48 13.38
C VAL A 28 -6.14 6.28 14.86
N LYS A 29 -6.99 7.14 15.42
CA LYS A 29 -7.41 7.11 16.83
C LYS A 29 -8.00 5.74 17.24
N GLY A 30 -8.63 5.03 16.31
CA GLY A 30 -9.14 3.67 16.55
C GLY A 30 -8.07 2.59 16.73
N LEU A 31 -6.80 2.87 16.43
CA LEU A 31 -5.70 1.91 16.39
C LEU A 31 -4.62 2.16 17.47
N GLU A 32 -4.83 3.13 18.37
CA GLU A 32 -3.82 3.53 19.37
C GLU A 32 -3.32 2.36 20.22
N LYS A 33 -4.23 1.52 20.70
CA LYS A 33 -3.90 0.36 21.53
C LYS A 33 -3.06 -0.66 20.76
N MET A 34 -3.36 -0.86 19.47
CA MET A 34 -2.60 -1.73 18.58
C MET A 34 -1.16 -1.23 18.45
N PHE A 35 -0.98 0.05 18.10
CA PHE A 35 0.36 0.64 17.95
C PHE A 35 1.16 0.63 19.23
N ARG A 36 0.55 1.02 20.36
CA ARG A 36 1.22 0.99 21.66
C ARG A 36 1.69 -0.42 21.98
N THR A 37 0.82 -1.42 21.81
CA THR A 37 1.15 -2.82 22.11
C THR A 37 2.32 -3.30 21.24
N ASP A 38 2.26 -3.09 19.92
CA ASP A 38 3.34 -3.53 19.03
C ASP A 38 4.67 -2.83 19.33
N GLN A 39 4.65 -1.52 19.59
CA GLN A 39 5.83 -0.75 19.94
C GLN A 39 6.48 -1.17 21.26
N TYR A 40 5.72 -1.74 22.21
CA TYR A 40 6.29 -2.26 23.45
C TYR A 40 7.06 -3.58 23.23
N PHE A 41 6.64 -4.41 22.26
CA PHE A 41 7.14 -5.78 22.11
C PHE A 41 7.98 -6.04 20.84
N ALA A 42 7.94 -5.17 19.83
CA ALA A 42 8.69 -5.33 18.58
C ALA A 42 10.14 -4.79 18.68
N ARG A 43 11.10 -5.53 18.11
CA ARG A 43 12.54 -5.16 18.07
C ARG A 43 12.87 -4.14 16.99
N ASP A 44 12.13 -4.12 15.88
CA ASP A 44 12.42 -3.28 14.71
C ASP A 44 11.45 -2.08 14.64
N LYS A 45 11.55 -1.20 15.63
CA LYS A 45 10.68 -0.03 15.77
C LYS A 45 11.04 1.02 14.73
N LYS A 46 10.16 1.28 13.77
CA LYS A 46 10.29 2.42 12.86
C LYS A 46 9.00 3.21 12.85
N ILE A 47 8.94 4.24 13.69
CA ILE A 47 8.06 5.38 13.43
C ILE A 47 8.94 6.39 12.71
N SER A 48 8.51 6.81 11.52
CA SER A 48 9.22 7.85 10.79
C SER A 48 8.24 8.92 10.33
N LEU A 49 8.65 10.17 10.47
CA LEU A 49 8.02 11.26 9.74
C LEU A 49 8.53 11.20 8.31
N VAL A 50 7.62 11.03 7.36
CA VAL A 50 7.90 11.10 5.93
C VAL A 50 7.38 12.44 5.43
N THR A 51 8.27 13.25 4.89
CA THR A 51 7.92 14.57 4.33
C THR A 51 8.23 14.57 2.84
N THR A 52 7.20 14.75 2.02
CA THR A 52 7.33 15.17 0.63
C THR A 52 6.94 16.66 0.52
N PRO A 53 7.18 17.33 -0.62
CA PRO A 53 6.79 18.74 -0.78
C PRO A 53 5.30 19.01 -0.57
N SER A 54 4.43 18.05 -0.92
CA SER A 54 2.97 18.17 -0.86
C SER A 54 2.33 17.40 0.29
N LEU A 55 2.99 16.38 0.83
CA LEU A 55 2.37 15.43 1.75
C LEU A 55 3.27 15.16 2.95
N ARG A 56 2.65 15.02 4.12
CA ARG A 56 3.35 14.71 5.37
C ARG A 56 2.65 13.57 6.05
N TYR A 57 3.38 12.49 6.26
CA TYR A 57 2.84 11.28 6.86
C TYR A 57 3.62 10.88 8.10
N ILE A 58 2.93 10.38 9.11
CA ILE A 58 3.56 9.51 10.11
C ILE A 58 3.43 8.08 9.61
N GLU A 59 4.57 7.43 9.51
CA GLU A 59 4.66 6.04 9.13
C GLU A 59 4.75 5.14 10.35
N TYR A 60 3.91 4.12 10.39
CA TYR A 60 3.93 3.08 11.43
C TYR A 60 4.18 1.72 10.81
N TRP A 61 5.16 1.00 11.36
CA TRP A 61 5.39 -0.41 11.08
C TRP A 61 4.71 -1.24 12.18
N TYR A 62 3.99 -2.28 11.79
CA TYR A 62 3.20 -3.13 12.69
C TYR A 62 3.48 -4.62 12.43
N MET A 63 3.38 -5.44 13.48
CA MET A 63 3.62 -6.90 13.46
C MET A 63 5.00 -7.27 12.91
N GLY A 64 6.05 -6.64 13.43
CA GLY A 64 7.41 -6.88 12.95
C GLY A 64 7.62 -6.43 11.50
N GLY A 65 6.80 -5.50 11.03
CA GLY A 65 6.92 -4.89 9.71
C GLY A 65 6.12 -5.53 8.60
N ILE A 66 5.30 -6.54 8.91
CA ILE A 66 4.36 -7.15 7.94
C ILE A 66 3.42 -6.09 7.37
N ILE A 67 3.09 -5.05 8.16
CA ILE A 67 2.22 -3.96 7.78
C ILE A 67 2.91 -2.63 7.97
N ARG A 68 2.78 -1.78 6.96
CA ARG A 68 3.22 -0.38 6.99
C ARG A 68 2.02 0.52 6.74
N LEU A 69 1.78 1.47 7.63
CA LEU A 69 0.69 2.44 7.56
C LEU A 69 1.27 3.83 7.38
N LYS A 70 0.76 4.60 6.42
CA LYS A 70 1.04 6.04 6.29
C LYS A 70 -0.21 6.81 6.72
N VAL A 71 -0.06 7.59 7.79
CA VAL A 71 -1.14 8.39 8.39
C VAL A 71 -0.90 9.85 8.05
N ASP A 72 -1.87 10.51 7.44
CA ASP A 72 -1.80 11.94 7.15
C ASP A 72 -1.78 12.73 8.47
N ILE A 73 -0.84 13.67 8.60
CA ILE A 73 -0.67 14.43 9.84
C ILE A 73 -1.72 15.52 10.03
N TYR A 74 -2.39 15.96 8.96
CA TYR A 74 -3.32 17.06 9.00
C TYR A 74 -4.69 16.64 9.53
N ASP A 75 -5.16 15.46 9.12
CA ASP A 75 -6.48 14.93 9.54
C ASP A 75 -6.41 13.61 10.31
N GLY A 76 -5.23 13.01 10.46
CA GLY A 76 -5.04 11.77 11.20
C GLY A 76 -5.63 10.54 10.51
N ARG A 77 -5.98 10.62 9.21
CA ARG A 77 -6.53 9.50 8.45
C ARG A 77 -5.44 8.62 7.88
N ILE A 78 -5.72 7.33 7.77
CA ILE A 78 -4.84 6.37 7.11
C ILE A 78 -4.91 6.59 5.60
N ALA A 79 -3.86 7.18 5.03
CA ALA A 79 -3.77 7.41 3.59
C ALA A 79 -3.41 6.12 2.85
N ASN A 80 -2.34 5.44 3.29
CA ASN A 80 -1.85 4.21 2.65
C ASN A 80 -1.69 3.07 3.66
N ILE A 81 -1.99 1.85 3.21
CA ILE A 81 -1.79 0.59 3.96
C ILE A 81 -1.01 -0.36 3.06
N ILE A 82 0.14 -0.83 3.51
CA ILE A 82 1.03 -1.67 2.70
C ILE A 82 1.27 -3.00 3.41
N ALA A 83 0.83 -4.08 2.79
CA ALA A 83 1.23 -5.44 3.15
C ALA A 83 2.64 -5.71 2.65
N THR A 84 3.48 -6.33 3.47
CA THR A 84 4.85 -6.70 3.14
C THR A 84 5.10 -8.19 3.41
N LYS A 85 6.37 -8.62 3.39
CA LYS A 85 6.78 -10.00 3.63
C LYS A 85 6.19 -10.53 4.94
N GLY A 86 5.40 -11.60 4.81
CA GLY A 86 4.72 -12.27 5.94
C GLY A 86 3.20 -12.15 5.89
N TYR A 87 2.66 -11.21 5.10
CA TYR A 87 1.25 -11.15 4.80
C TYR A 87 0.85 -12.28 3.83
N GLN A 88 -0.26 -12.96 4.10
CA GLN A 88 -0.70 -14.16 3.38
C GLN A 88 -1.94 -13.92 2.52
N GLY A 89 -2.69 -12.86 2.81
CA GLY A 89 -3.83 -12.45 2.00
C GLY A 89 -3.45 -12.04 0.58
N THR A 90 -4.45 -12.01 -0.29
CA THR A 90 -4.29 -11.78 -1.74
C THR A 90 -5.24 -10.69 -2.24
N VAL A 91 -4.89 -10.04 -3.36
CA VAL A 91 -5.83 -9.21 -4.13
C VAL A 91 -6.54 -10.11 -5.13
N ASN A 92 -7.88 -10.09 -5.11
CA ASN A 92 -8.75 -10.88 -6.00
C ASN A 92 -8.43 -12.39 -6.05
N GLY A 93 -7.81 -12.95 -5.01
CA GLY A 93 -7.42 -14.37 -4.98
C GLY A 93 -6.12 -14.70 -5.75
N VAL A 94 -5.46 -13.71 -6.36
CA VAL A 94 -4.39 -13.97 -7.34
C VAL A 94 -3.08 -13.27 -6.98
N LEU A 95 -3.10 -11.94 -6.80
CA LEU A 95 -1.88 -11.18 -6.51
C LEU A 95 -1.51 -11.34 -5.03
N ARG A 96 -0.24 -11.63 -4.75
CA ARG A 96 0.29 -11.82 -3.39
C ARG A 96 1.70 -11.30 -3.25
N VAL A 97 2.07 -10.93 -2.03
CA VAL A 97 3.45 -10.55 -1.71
C VAL A 97 4.39 -11.72 -2.03
N GLY A 98 5.54 -11.43 -2.63
CA GLY A 98 6.56 -12.41 -3.00
C GLY A 98 6.44 -13.00 -4.41
N MET A 99 5.37 -12.70 -5.16
CA MET A 99 5.32 -12.94 -6.61
C MET A 99 6.43 -12.16 -7.30
N THR A 100 6.96 -12.68 -8.40
CA THR A 100 7.85 -11.94 -9.29
C THR A 100 7.06 -10.97 -10.16
N VAL A 101 7.73 -9.91 -10.64
CA VAL A 101 7.14 -8.98 -11.62
C VAL A 101 6.64 -9.73 -12.86
N ARG A 102 7.37 -10.73 -13.33
CA ARG A 102 6.96 -11.59 -14.45
C ARG A 102 5.64 -12.32 -14.18
N GLU A 103 5.46 -12.91 -13.00
CA GLU A 103 4.20 -13.56 -12.63
C GLU A 103 3.06 -12.54 -12.52
N VAL A 104 3.31 -11.34 -11.99
CA VAL A 104 2.32 -10.25 -11.95
C VAL A 104 1.83 -9.90 -13.36
N LEU A 105 2.75 -9.78 -14.33
CA LEU A 105 2.40 -9.45 -15.71
C LEU A 105 1.66 -10.57 -16.45
N GLN A 106 1.74 -11.81 -15.96
CA GLN A 106 0.90 -12.91 -16.45
C GLN A 106 -0.53 -12.83 -15.91
N VAL A 107 -0.72 -12.28 -14.71
CA VAL A 107 -2.05 -12.01 -14.15
C VAL A 107 -2.71 -10.87 -14.90
N ASP A 108 -1.96 -9.80 -15.14
CA ASP A 108 -2.42 -8.65 -15.92
C ASP A 108 -1.24 -7.94 -16.60
N ALA A 109 -1.24 -7.92 -17.92
CA ALA A 109 -0.22 -7.24 -18.71
C ALA A 109 -0.33 -5.70 -18.63
N GLY A 110 -1.41 -5.17 -18.03
CA GLY A 110 -1.63 -3.75 -17.81
C GLY A 110 -0.78 -3.12 -16.70
N PHE A 111 -0.06 -3.92 -15.91
CA PHE A 111 0.85 -3.38 -14.91
C PHE A 111 2.05 -2.66 -15.56
N SER A 112 2.24 -1.40 -15.21
CA SER A 112 3.36 -0.57 -15.67
C SER A 112 4.00 0.19 -14.51
N CYS A 113 5.27 0.58 -14.66
CA CYS A 113 5.94 1.45 -13.70
C CYS A 113 5.17 2.77 -13.53
N TYR A 114 5.02 3.18 -12.28
CA TYR A 114 4.54 4.49 -11.89
C TYR A 114 5.64 5.21 -11.10
N SER A 115 5.74 6.53 -11.28
CA SER A 115 6.64 7.40 -10.55
C SER A 115 6.02 8.80 -10.45
N PRO A 116 5.99 9.46 -9.27
CA PRO A 116 6.19 8.98 -7.90
C PRO A 116 4.87 8.89 -7.10
N PRO A 117 4.77 7.95 -6.13
CA PRO A 117 5.77 6.98 -5.69
C PRO A 117 5.99 5.79 -6.62
N GLY A 118 7.22 5.27 -6.59
CA GLY A 118 7.65 4.12 -7.38
C GLY A 118 6.84 2.86 -7.12
N GLY A 119 6.59 2.08 -8.18
CA GLY A 119 5.88 0.81 -8.09
C GLY A 119 5.24 0.43 -9.41
N LEU A 120 4.41 -0.62 -9.38
CA LEU A 120 3.57 -1.03 -10.51
C LEU A 120 2.10 -0.74 -10.22
N MET A 121 1.42 -0.15 -11.20
CA MET A 121 -0.01 0.11 -11.15
C MET A 121 -0.66 -0.41 -12.42
N SER A 122 -1.94 -0.77 -12.31
CA SER A 122 -2.75 -1.24 -13.43
C SER A 122 -4.13 -0.59 -13.42
N PRO A 123 -4.69 -0.27 -14.60
CA PRO A 123 -6.08 0.18 -14.71
C PRO A 123 -7.10 -0.87 -14.24
N ASN A 124 -6.72 -2.16 -14.25
CA ASN A 124 -7.58 -3.26 -13.80
C ASN A 124 -7.55 -3.47 -12.28
N PHE A 125 -6.61 -2.84 -11.57
CA PHE A 125 -6.40 -2.98 -10.11
C PHE A 125 -6.31 -1.61 -9.44
N LEU A 126 -7.39 -0.83 -9.54
CA LEU A 126 -7.39 0.54 -9.03
C LEU A 126 -7.27 0.60 -7.51
N GLY A 127 -6.50 1.57 -7.02
CA GLY A 127 -6.16 1.69 -5.59
C GLY A 127 -5.08 0.69 -5.13
N ILE A 128 -4.53 -0.14 -6.03
CA ILE A 128 -3.42 -1.06 -5.74
C ILE A 128 -2.12 -0.55 -6.38
N CYS A 129 -1.08 -0.45 -5.56
CA CYS A 129 0.30 -0.29 -6.01
C CYS A 129 1.16 -1.48 -5.56
N LEU A 130 1.96 -2.03 -6.46
CA LEU A 130 2.88 -3.13 -6.18
C LEU A 130 4.31 -2.62 -6.08
N TYR A 131 4.96 -2.84 -4.95
CA TYR A 131 6.32 -2.41 -4.70
C TYR A 131 7.28 -3.58 -4.84
N PHE A 132 8.37 -3.39 -5.57
CA PHE A 132 9.41 -4.40 -5.80
C PHE A 132 10.83 -3.92 -5.43
N THR A 133 10.94 -2.69 -4.92
CA THR A 133 12.16 -2.12 -4.37
C THR A 133 12.03 -1.98 -2.85
N PRO A 134 13.12 -2.02 -2.06
CA PRO A 134 13.05 -1.84 -0.61
C PRO A 134 12.63 -0.42 -0.19
N ASN A 135 12.85 0.56 -1.06
CA ASN A 135 12.38 1.92 -0.90
C ASN A 135 11.13 2.13 -1.75
N PHE A 136 9.94 1.97 -1.14
CA PHE A 136 8.64 2.07 -1.81
C PHE A 136 8.35 3.44 -2.45
N ASP A 137 9.19 4.44 -2.19
CA ASP A 137 9.06 5.78 -2.76
C ASP A 137 10.14 6.07 -3.83
N ALA A 138 11.02 5.10 -4.14
CA ALA A 138 12.08 5.28 -5.14
C ALA A 138 11.53 5.21 -6.57
N GLU A 139 11.89 6.18 -7.41
CA GLU A 139 11.50 6.19 -8.83
C GLU A 139 11.96 4.92 -9.56
N THR A 140 11.11 4.44 -10.48
CA THR A 140 11.36 3.23 -11.27
C THR A 140 11.11 3.51 -12.74
N ASP A 141 12.18 3.52 -13.54
CA ASP A 141 12.11 4.01 -14.93
C ASP A 141 11.89 2.89 -15.97
N SER A 142 12.25 1.64 -15.66
CA SER A 142 12.29 0.55 -16.62
C SER A 142 11.84 -0.77 -16.01
N LEU A 143 10.69 -1.28 -16.45
CA LEU A 143 10.12 -2.54 -15.96
C LEU A 143 10.98 -3.78 -16.34
N SER A 144 11.66 -3.72 -17.49
CA SER A 144 12.42 -4.87 -18.01
C SER A 144 13.56 -5.30 -17.08
N ASP A 145 14.12 -4.36 -16.34
CA ASP A 145 15.24 -4.62 -15.42
C ASP A 145 14.79 -5.31 -14.13
N TYR A 146 13.47 -5.36 -13.89
CA TYR A 146 12.88 -5.89 -12.65
C TYR A 146 12.05 -7.14 -12.84
N MET A 147 12.03 -7.75 -14.04
CA MET A 147 11.14 -8.89 -14.35
C MET A 147 11.23 -10.05 -13.35
N ASP A 148 12.42 -10.33 -12.81
CA ASP A 148 12.64 -11.43 -11.86
C ASP A 148 12.69 -10.95 -10.39
N HIS A 149 12.51 -9.65 -10.14
CA HIS A 149 12.39 -9.11 -8.78
C HIS A 149 11.06 -9.51 -8.17
N LYS A 150 11.08 -9.75 -6.85
CA LYS A 150 9.87 -10.05 -6.09
C LYS A 150 9.15 -8.78 -5.69
N ILE A 151 7.82 -8.83 -5.72
CA ILE A 151 6.95 -7.88 -5.04
C ILE A 151 7.23 -7.99 -3.54
N LEU A 152 7.78 -6.92 -2.98
CA LEU A 152 8.12 -6.75 -1.59
C LEU A 152 6.95 -6.17 -0.78
N GLY A 153 6.02 -5.50 -1.46
CA GLY A 153 4.78 -5.06 -0.82
C GLY A 153 3.63 -4.79 -1.78
N ILE A 154 2.41 -4.82 -1.24
CA ILE A 154 1.17 -4.47 -1.93
C ILE A 154 0.50 -3.37 -1.12
N GLY A 155 0.38 -2.18 -1.71
CA GLY A 155 -0.24 -1.02 -1.10
C GLY A 155 -1.68 -0.83 -1.54
N LEU A 156 -2.57 -0.61 -0.57
CA LEU A 156 -3.73 0.25 -0.77
C LEU A 156 -3.23 1.69 -0.72
N ILE A 157 -3.30 2.38 -1.86
CA ILE A 157 -2.82 3.75 -1.99
C ILE A 157 -3.96 4.70 -2.31
N ASN A 158 -3.93 5.87 -1.70
CA ASN A 158 -4.78 7.00 -2.08
C ASN A 158 -3.85 8.18 -2.30
N GLU A 159 -3.34 8.25 -3.52
CA GLU A 159 -2.33 9.23 -3.89
C GLU A 159 -2.97 10.34 -4.69
N PHE A 160 -2.71 11.56 -4.21
CA PHE A 160 -3.13 12.78 -4.84
C PHE A 160 -1.88 13.52 -5.33
N ASN A 161 -1.97 14.16 -6.48
CA ASN A 161 -0.93 15.04 -6.97
C ASN A 161 -0.81 16.30 -6.09
N ALA A 162 0.12 17.20 -6.42
CA ALA A 162 0.28 18.47 -5.69
C ALA A 162 -0.96 19.40 -5.77
N GLU A 163 -1.86 19.15 -6.71
CA GLU A 163 -3.09 19.91 -6.94
C GLU A 163 -4.30 19.29 -6.21
N GLY A 164 -4.13 18.09 -5.62
CA GLY A 164 -5.17 17.35 -4.92
C GLY A 164 -5.97 16.39 -5.80
N ASP A 165 -5.56 16.16 -7.05
CA ASP A 165 -6.24 15.23 -7.96
C ASP A 165 -5.76 13.79 -7.76
N ASP A 166 -6.68 12.84 -7.92
CA ASP A 166 -6.39 11.40 -7.88
C ASP A 166 -5.38 11.03 -8.97
N VAL A 167 -4.25 10.45 -8.54
CA VAL A 167 -3.17 10.00 -9.42
C VAL A 167 -3.64 9.02 -10.48
N TYR A 168 -4.61 8.15 -10.20
CA TYR A 168 -5.15 7.21 -11.18
C TYR A 168 -5.88 7.94 -12.31
N VAL A 169 -6.54 9.07 -12.01
CA VAL A 169 -7.17 9.92 -13.04
C VAL A 169 -6.10 10.54 -13.92
N MET A 170 -4.97 10.97 -13.36
CA MET A 170 -3.87 11.52 -14.16
C MET A 170 -3.25 10.46 -15.09
N LEU A 171 -3.03 9.24 -14.59
CA LEU A 171 -2.35 8.18 -15.34
C LEU A 171 -3.21 7.55 -16.42
N TYR A 172 -4.50 7.34 -16.14
CA TYR A 172 -5.39 6.57 -17.01
C TYR A 172 -6.51 7.42 -17.64
N GLY A 173 -6.63 8.69 -17.24
CA GLY A 173 -7.64 9.62 -17.71
C GLY A 173 -9.03 9.42 -17.07
N LEU A 174 -9.87 10.45 -17.18
CA LEU A 174 -11.26 10.44 -16.72
C LEU A 174 -12.15 9.43 -17.47
N ASN A 175 -11.71 8.95 -18.64
CA ASN A 175 -12.48 8.01 -19.45
C ASN A 175 -12.47 6.57 -18.90
N HIS A 176 -11.78 6.31 -17.79
CA HIS A 176 -11.76 5.00 -17.15
C HIS A 176 -13.17 4.62 -16.63
N PRO A 177 -13.65 3.38 -16.80
CA PRO A 177 -14.99 2.95 -16.37
C PRO A 177 -15.34 3.19 -14.88
N ARG A 178 -14.34 3.42 -14.00
CA ARG A 178 -14.55 3.80 -12.60
C ARG A 178 -15.03 5.24 -12.42
N PHE A 179 -14.64 6.15 -13.33
CA PHE A 179 -14.92 7.58 -13.26
C PHE A 179 -16.03 8.02 -14.23
N ASN A 180 -16.34 7.19 -15.22
CA ASN A 180 -17.48 7.35 -16.14
C ASN A 180 -18.79 6.80 -15.53
N GLY A 181 -19.12 7.25 -14.32
CA GLY A 181 -20.42 7.02 -13.68
C GLY A 181 -21.47 8.01 -14.16
#